data_AF-A0A838UR36-F1
#
_entry.id   AF-A0A838UR36-F1
#
_cell.length_a   1.000
_cell.length_b   1.000
_cell.length_c   1.000
_cell.angle_alpha   90.00
_cell.angle_beta   90.00
_cell.angle_gamma   90.00
#
_symmetry.space_group_name_H-M   'P 1'
#
loop_
_entity.id
_entity.type
_entity.pdbx_description
1 polymer ?
#
loop_
_entity_poly.entity_id
_entity_poly.type
_entity_poly.pdbx_seq_one_letter_code
_entity_poly.pdbx_strand_id
1 'polypeptide(L)'
;MRTPRRRLPRVLLAISAGIPVLGFVASHNATLLIYTLFAVALLNRQRVTAAFAHVRLPGAAKFGGAVLISGWLTECFAWLGSYLNHDKNPALFHPQLIPDLILAIGFYGGWAVAWLLVLRRWQFTLGQVFVTTGLMGIFVEQNGAVIAVIIASLGNPLLAALLALYVFAVYGAIMGLPYLLAGKGVPGAGARTGWLKYLAILAGMFFGAKLLFLVVAVVAMALHLIPPRQPIWEHPFF
;
A
#
# COMPACT_ATOMS: atom_id res chain seq x y z
N MET A 1 -2.39 -35.41 -17.83
CA MET A 1 -1.08 -35.05 -17.27
C MET A 1 -1.01 -33.54 -17.02
N ARG A 2 -0.98 -33.09 -15.76
CA ARG A 2 -0.85 -31.65 -15.42
C ARG A 2 0.62 -31.25 -15.54
N THR A 3 0.94 -30.33 -16.45
CA THR A 3 2.31 -29.91 -16.74
C THR A 3 3.03 -29.31 -15.50
N PRO A 4 4.28 -29.73 -15.20
CA PRO A 4 5.04 -29.29 -14.02
C PRO A 4 5.37 -27.78 -14.00
N ARG A 5 5.30 -27.09 -15.15
CA ARG A 5 5.63 -25.66 -15.30
C ARG A 5 4.83 -24.69 -14.42
N ARG A 6 3.63 -25.05 -13.95
CA ARG A 6 2.82 -24.17 -13.08
C ARG A 6 3.20 -24.21 -11.60
N ARG A 7 4.07 -25.14 -11.17
CA ARG A 7 4.46 -25.28 -9.75
C ARG A 7 5.57 -24.31 -9.34
N LEU A 8 6.60 -24.13 -10.18
CA LEU A 8 7.77 -23.32 -9.82
C LEU A 8 7.44 -21.86 -9.47
N PRO A 9 6.63 -21.11 -10.25
CA PRO A 9 6.30 -19.72 -9.89
C PRO A 9 5.52 -19.60 -8.57
N ARG A 10 4.71 -20.61 -8.22
CA ARG A 10 3.98 -20.63 -6.94
C ARG A 10 4.90 -20.91 -5.77
N VAL A 11 5.87 -21.82 -5.94
CA VAL A 11 6.88 -22.11 -4.92
C VAL A 11 7.75 -20.86 -4.70
N LEU A 12 8.19 -20.20 -5.76
CA LEU A 12 8.96 -18.96 -5.66
C LEU A 12 8.18 -17.85 -4.96
N LEU A 13 6.90 -17.68 -5.27
CA LEU A 13 6.03 -16.71 -4.58
C LEU A 13 5.82 -17.07 -3.11
N ALA A 14 5.71 -18.36 -2.78
CA ALA A 14 5.58 -18.80 -1.39
C ALA A 14 6.88 -18.54 -0.59
N ILE A 15 8.03 -18.80 -1.20
CA ILE A 15 9.34 -18.48 -0.60
C ILE A 15 9.48 -16.97 -0.44
N SER A 16 9.14 -16.17 -1.46
CA SER A 16 9.25 -14.71 -1.37
C SER A 16 8.32 -14.13 -0.30
N ALA A 17 7.15 -14.73 -0.07
CA ALA A 17 6.25 -14.34 1.01
C ALA A 17 6.82 -14.58 2.41
N GLY A 18 7.77 -15.53 2.56
CA GLY A 18 8.44 -15.80 3.83
C GLY A 18 9.56 -14.82 4.18
N ILE A 19 10.17 -14.19 3.17
CA ILE A 19 11.30 -13.26 3.37
C ILE A 19 10.95 -12.09 4.31
N PRO A 20 9.81 -11.38 4.16
CA PRO A 20 9.45 -10.29 5.07
C PRO A 20 9.24 -10.75 6.51
N VAL A 21 8.76 -11.98 6.74
CA VAL A 21 8.57 -12.53 8.09
C VAL A 21 9.92 -12.73 8.77
N LEU A 22 10.90 -13.28 8.05
CA LEU A 22 12.28 -13.40 8.56
C LEU A 22 12.90 -12.02 8.81
N GLY A 23 12.67 -11.07 7.90
CA GLY A 23 13.13 -9.68 8.06
C GLY A 23 12.54 -9.02 9.31
N PHE A 24 11.25 -9.22 9.58
CA PHE A 24 10.60 -8.73 10.79
C PHE A 24 11.19 -9.36 12.05
N VAL A 25 11.42 -10.68 12.08
CA VAL A 25 12.04 -11.35 13.23
C VAL A 25 13.47 -10.85 13.48
N ALA A 26 14.22 -10.51 12.43
CA ALA A 26 15.60 -10.07 12.55
C ALA A 26 15.76 -8.58 12.90
N SER A 27 14.89 -7.70 12.42
CA SER A 27 15.06 -6.24 12.47
C SER A 27 13.83 -5.46 12.95
N HIS A 28 12.76 -6.16 13.32
CA HIS A 28 11.45 -5.58 13.65
C HIS A 28 10.83 -4.72 12.53
N ASN A 29 11.36 -4.74 11.31
CA ASN A 29 10.73 -4.06 10.18
C ASN A 29 9.47 -4.81 9.75
N ALA A 30 8.32 -4.33 10.18
CA ALA A 30 7.02 -4.94 9.89
C ALA A 30 6.39 -4.45 8.59
N THR A 31 6.80 -3.31 8.01
CA THR A 31 6.11 -2.70 6.86
C THR A 31 6.00 -3.66 5.67
N LEU A 32 7.03 -4.46 5.41
CA LEU A 32 7.05 -5.42 4.30
C LEU A 32 6.09 -6.61 4.50
N LEU A 33 5.51 -6.79 5.69
CA LEU A 33 4.48 -7.83 5.93
C LEU A 33 3.23 -7.61 5.06
N ILE A 34 2.96 -6.40 4.58
CA ILE A 34 1.89 -6.16 3.59
C ILE A 34 2.14 -6.95 2.29
N TYR A 35 3.40 -7.12 1.88
CA TYR A 35 3.75 -7.94 0.74
C TYR A 35 3.49 -9.43 1.02
N THR A 36 3.79 -9.92 2.23
CA THR A 36 3.43 -11.28 2.64
C THR A 36 1.92 -11.50 2.55
N LEU A 37 1.11 -10.55 3.05
CA LEU A 37 -0.35 -10.63 2.94
C LEU A 37 -0.82 -10.68 1.48
N PHE A 38 -0.27 -9.81 0.63
CA PHE A 38 -0.56 -9.81 -0.80
C PHE A 38 -0.18 -11.14 -1.48
N ALA A 39 1.01 -11.67 -1.23
CA ALA A 39 1.49 -12.91 -1.82
C ALA A 39 0.65 -14.12 -1.37
N VAL A 40 0.31 -14.20 -0.08
CA VAL A 40 -0.59 -15.22 0.47
C VAL A 40 -1.98 -15.11 -0.15
N ALA A 41 -2.52 -13.90 -0.26
CA ALA A 41 -3.80 -13.66 -0.93
C ALA A 41 -3.75 -14.07 -2.41
N LEU A 42 -2.64 -13.81 -3.11
CA LEU A 42 -2.44 -14.17 -4.51
C LEU A 42 -2.35 -15.70 -4.70
N LEU A 43 -1.65 -16.40 -3.80
CA LEU A 43 -1.59 -17.87 -3.77
C LEU A 43 -2.98 -18.48 -3.51
N ASN A 44 -3.77 -17.84 -2.65
CA ASN A 44 -5.10 -18.28 -2.25
C ASN A 44 -6.24 -17.55 -2.99
N ARG A 45 -5.94 -16.92 -4.14
CA ARG A 45 -6.82 -15.94 -4.78
C ARG A 45 -8.28 -16.38 -4.88
N GLN A 46 -8.54 -17.63 -5.28
CA GLN A 46 -9.89 -18.15 -5.45
C GLN A 46 -10.69 -18.13 -4.15
N ARG A 47 -10.07 -18.56 -3.04
CA ARG A 47 -10.70 -18.60 -1.72
C ARG A 47 -10.96 -17.20 -1.20
N VAL A 48 -9.95 -16.32 -1.29
CA VAL A 48 -10.07 -14.95 -0.76
C VAL A 48 -11.06 -14.13 -1.59
N THR A 49 -11.05 -14.25 -2.93
CA THR A 49 -12.05 -13.58 -3.77
C THR A 49 -13.47 -14.12 -3.54
N ALA A 50 -13.63 -15.42 -3.29
CA ALA A 50 -14.92 -16.00 -2.97
C ALA A 50 -15.44 -15.50 -1.63
N ALA A 51 -14.60 -15.51 -0.59
CA ALA A 51 -14.90 -14.93 0.72
C ALA A 51 -15.32 -13.46 0.59
N PHE A 52 -14.56 -12.68 -0.18
CA PHE A 52 -14.83 -11.26 -0.39
C PHE A 52 -16.08 -10.98 -1.26
N ALA A 53 -16.50 -11.94 -2.09
CA ALA A 53 -17.72 -11.84 -2.88
C ALA A 53 -18.98 -11.80 -1.98
N HIS A 54 -18.95 -12.46 -0.81
CA HIS A 54 -20.08 -12.50 0.13
C HIS A 54 -20.39 -11.17 0.83
N VAL A 55 -19.45 -10.22 0.83
CA VAL A 55 -19.69 -8.88 1.38
C VAL A 55 -20.82 -8.21 0.58
N ARG A 56 -21.90 -7.73 1.23
CA ARG A 56 -23.05 -7.13 0.52
C ARG A 56 -22.89 -5.61 0.34
N LEU A 57 -21.85 -5.21 -0.39
CA LEU A 57 -21.59 -3.81 -0.73
C LEU A 57 -21.49 -3.61 -2.25
N PRO A 58 -21.82 -2.44 -2.80
CA PRO A 58 -21.54 -2.10 -4.19
C PRO A 58 -20.04 -2.24 -4.49
N GLY A 59 -19.69 -2.69 -5.70
CA GLY A 59 -18.29 -3.00 -6.03
C GLY A 59 -17.32 -1.83 -5.88
N ALA A 60 -17.77 -0.60 -6.13
CA ALA A 60 -16.98 0.60 -5.86
C ALA A 60 -16.70 0.80 -4.35
N ALA A 61 -17.70 0.61 -3.49
CA ALA A 61 -17.55 0.71 -2.04
C ALA A 61 -16.67 -0.42 -1.49
N LYS A 62 -16.82 -1.65 -2.01
CA LYS A 62 -15.94 -2.78 -1.70
C LYS A 62 -14.49 -2.47 -2.01
N PHE A 63 -14.22 -1.95 -3.21
CA PHE A 63 -12.86 -1.61 -3.63
C PHE A 63 -12.29 -0.47 -2.80
N GLY A 64 -13.04 0.63 -2.61
CA GLY A 64 -12.59 1.75 -1.79
C GLY A 64 -12.31 1.35 -0.34
N GLY A 65 -13.21 0.57 0.27
CA GLY A 65 -13.00 0.03 1.61
C GLY A 65 -11.79 -0.90 1.70
N ALA A 66 -11.56 -1.75 0.69
CA ALA A 66 -10.37 -2.60 0.64
C ALA A 66 -9.07 -1.78 0.53
N VAL A 67 -9.07 -0.66 -0.21
CA VAL A 67 -7.91 0.25 -0.29
C VAL A 67 -7.63 0.87 1.08
N LEU A 68 -8.65 1.37 1.77
CA LEU A 68 -8.49 1.94 3.12
C LEU A 68 -7.96 0.91 4.11
N ILE A 69 -8.53 -0.30 4.14
CA ILE A 69 -8.07 -1.38 5.01
C ILE A 69 -6.62 -1.75 4.70
N SER A 70 -6.25 -1.87 3.42
CA SER A 70 -4.87 -2.19 3.04
C SER A 70 -3.89 -1.07 3.43
N GLY A 71 -4.32 0.19 3.33
CA GLY A 71 -3.54 1.35 3.77
C GLY A 71 -3.34 1.34 5.28
N TRP A 72 -4.41 1.22 6.06
CA TRP A 72 -4.34 1.13 7.52
C TRP A 72 -3.49 -0.04 8.01
N LEU A 73 -3.59 -1.22 7.39
CA LEU A 73 -2.70 -2.34 7.72
C LEU A 73 -1.23 -1.98 7.51
N THR A 74 -0.93 -1.21 6.47
CA THR A 74 0.44 -0.78 6.21
C THR A 74 0.93 0.23 7.24
N GLU A 75 0.10 1.19 7.63
CA GLU A 75 0.42 2.13 8.71
C GLU A 75 0.59 1.41 10.05
N CYS A 76 -0.29 0.45 10.39
CA CYS A 76 -0.11 -0.37 11.59
C CYS A 76 1.22 -1.13 11.57
N PHE A 77 1.64 -1.64 10.42
CA PHE A 77 2.93 -2.31 10.28
C PHE A 77 4.12 -1.35 10.37
N ALA A 78 4.04 -0.18 9.74
CA ALA A 78 5.07 0.85 9.86
C ALA A 78 5.19 1.32 11.31
N TRP A 79 4.05 1.62 11.94
CA TRP A 79 3.95 1.99 13.35
C TRP A 79 4.53 0.91 14.27
N LEU A 80 4.15 -0.37 14.08
CA LEU A 80 4.67 -1.47 14.89
C LEU A 80 6.18 -1.57 14.80
N GLY A 81 6.74 -1.42 13.58
CA GLY A 81 8.19 -1.43 13.39
C GLY A 81 8.89 -0.26 14.07
N SER A 82 8.32 0.95 13.98
CA SER A 82 8.86 2.14 14.66
C SER A 82 8.74 2.05 16.19
N TYR A 83 7.63 1.51 16.70
CA TYR A 83 7.39 1.31 18.13
C TYR A 83 8.41 0.33 18.72
N LEU A 84 8.59 -0.84 18.10
CA LEU A 84 9.54 -1.85 18.57
C LEU A 84 10.99 -1.34 18.54
N ASN A 85 11.32 -0.49 17.58
CA ASN A 85 12.65 0.11 17.44
C ASN A 85 12.86 1.40 18.26
N HIS A 86 11.85 1.86 19.02
CA HIS A 86 11.91 3.13 19.76
C HIS A 86 12.37 4.31 18.88
N ASP A 87 11.84 4.37 17.66
CA ASP A 87 12.24 5.39 16.69
C ASP A 87 11.85 6.79 17.21
N LYS A 88 12.84 7.69 17.26
CA LYS A 88 12.64 9.07 17.72
C LYS A 88 11.93 9.92 16.68
N ASN A 89 12.09 9.60 15.40
CA ASN A 89 11.54 10.36 14.29
C ASN A 89 10.86 9.40 13.30
N PRO A 90 9.79 8.71 13.72
CA PRO A 90 9.15 7.71 12.89
C PRO A 90 8.60 8.35 11.62
N ALA A 91 8.81 7.67 10.50
CA ALA A 91 8.33 8.09 9.18
C ALA A 91 6.83 7.83 8.99
N LEU A 92 6.02 8.33 9.92
CA LEU A 92 4.57 8.21 9.99
C LEU A 92 3.91 9.59 9.81
N PHE A 93 2.61 9.63 9.52
CA PHE A 93 1.88 10.90 9.56
C PHE A 93 1.85 11.45 10.99
N HIS A 94 1.72 10.56 11.97
CA HIS A 94 1.81 10.88 13.39
C HIS A 94 2.51 9.76 14.19
N PRO A 95 3.31 10.06 15.23
CA PRO A 95 3.96 9.00 16.03
C PRO A 95 2.97 8.10 16.76
N GLN A 96 1.87 8.67 17.25
CA GLN A 96 0.78 7.95 17.91
C GLN A 96 -0.12 7.26 16.86
N LEU A 97 -0.46 5.98 17.09
CA LEU A 97 -1.18 5.15 16.11
C LEU A 97 -2.54 5.70 15.69
N ILE A 98 -3.36 6.17 16.63
CA ILE A 98 -4.74 6.55 16.30
C ILE A 98 -4.79 7.82 15.44
N PRO A 99 -4.09 8.91 15.80
CA PRO A 99 -3.96 10.07 14.92
C PRO A 99 -3.38 9.71 13.55
N ASP A 100 -2.40 8.80 13.50
CA ASP A 100 -1.80 8.32 12.26
C ASP A 100 -2.84 7.64 11.34
N LEU A 101 -3.63 6.72 11.89
CA LEU A 101 -4.70 6.04 11.16
C LEU A 101 -5.82 7.00 10.70
N ILE A 102 -6.14 8.04 11.49
CA ILE A 102 -7.08 9.08 11.10
C ILE A 102 -6.56 9.81 9.87
N LEU A 103 -5.30 10.29 9.92
CA LEU A 103 -4.68 11.01 8.80
C LEU A 103 -4.54 10.12 7.55
N ALA A 104 -4.25 8.83 7.75
CA ALA A 104 -4.15 7.84 6.69
C ALA A 104 -5.46 7.68 5.89
N ILE A 105 -6.63 7.94 6.48
CA ILE A 105 -7.92 7.98 5.75
C ILE A 105 -7.85 8.98 4.61
N GLY A 106 -7.27 10.16 4.84
CA GLY A 106 -7.14 11.18 3.82
C GLY A 106 -6.20 10.76 2.70
N PHE A 107 -5.04 10.22 3.05
CA PHE A 107 -4.04 9.77 2.08
C PHE A 107 -4.57 8.62 1.20
N TYR A 108 -4.98 7.52 1.83
CA TYR A 108 -5.47 6.33 1.11
C TYR A 108 -6.87 6.50 0.55
N GLY A 109 -7.70 7.37 1.13
CA GLY A 109 -8.96 7.81 0.54
C GLY A 109 -8.74 8.54 -0.78
N GLY A 110 -7.72 9.40 -0.85
CA GLY A 110 -7.22 10.00 -2.08
C GLY A 110 -6.92 8.97 -3.17
N TRP A 111 -6.19 7.92 -2.80
CA TRP A 111 -5.86 6.84 -3.72
C TRP A 111 -7.07 6.03 -4.14
N ALA A 112 -7.98 5.72 -3.19
CA ALA A 112 -9.21 5.00 -3.47
C ALA A 112 -10.06 5.74 -4.50
N VAL A 113 -10.25 7.06 -4.33
CA VAL A 113 -10.97 7.91 -5.29
C VAL A 113 -10.28 7.92 -6.65
N ALA A 114 -8.96 8.14 -6.69
CA ALA A 114 -8.20 8.17 -7.93
C ALA A 114 -8.33 6.85 -8.72
N TRP A 115 -8.15 5.72 -8.05
CA TRP A 115 -8.30 4.40 -8.66
C TRP A 115 -9.74 4.13 -9.10
N LEU A 116 -10.75 4.49 -8.31
CA LEU A 116 -12.15 4.32 -8.71
C LEU A 116 -12.50 5.12 -9.97
N LEU A 117 -12.03 6.36 -10.09
CA LEU A 117 -12.25 7.20 -11.27
C LEU A 117 -11.55 6.63 -12.51
N VAL A 118 -10.30 6.18 -12.36
CA VAL A 118 -9.51 5.62 -13.47
C VAL A 118 -10.05 4.25 -13.91
N LEU A 119 -10.42 3.37 -12.97
CA LEU A 119 -10.93 2.04 -13.28
C LEU A 119 -12.26 2.09 -14.04
N ARG A 120 -13.10 3.11 -13.81
CA ARG A 120 -14.33 3.35 -14.60
C ARG A 120 -14.09 3.65 -16.07
N ARG A 121 -12.85 3.94 -16.48
CA ARG A 121 -12.53 4.36 -17.84
C ARG A 121 -11.54 3.44 -18.54
N TRP A 122 -10.60 2.84 -17.81
CA TRP A 122 -9.52 2.04 -18.37
C TRP A 122 -9.42 0.65 -17.72
N GLN A 123 -9.00 -0.33 -18.51
CA GLN A 123 -8.69 -1.66 -18.00
C GLN A 123 -7.29 -1.71 -17.41
N PHE A 124 -7.17 -2.36 -16.26
CA PHE A 124 -5.89 -2.69 -15.66
C PHE A 124 -5.77 -4.20 -15.44
N THR A 125 -4.57 -4.74 -15.56
CA THR A 125 -4.26 -6.06 -15.00
C THR A 125 -3.73 -5.88 -13.58
N LEU A 126 -3.78 -6.94 -12.77
CA LEU A 126 -3.20 -6.89 -11.42
C LEU A 126 -1.72 -6.51 -11.46
N GLY A 127 -0.97 -7.05 -12.42
CA GLY A 127 0.43 -6.68 -12.61
C GLY A 127 0.63 -5.20 -12.95
N GLN A 128 -0.26 -4.61 -13.75
CA GLN A 128 -0.21 -3.18 -14.04
C GLN A 128 -0.48 -2.34 -12.78
N VAL A 129 -1.48 -2.69 -11.97
CA VAL A 129 -1.75 -1.98 -10.70
C VAL A 129 -0.56 -2.07 -9.75
N PHE A 130 0.01 -3.28 -9.60
CA PHE A 130 1.17 -3.51 -8.75
C PHE A 130 2.39 -2.72 -9.22
N VAL A 131 2.73 -2.78 -10.50
CA VAL A 131 3.91 -2.10 -11.06
C VAL A 131 3.73 -0.58 -11.01
N THR A 132 2.59 -0.06 -11.44
CA THR A 132 2.36 1.40 -11.47
C THR A 132 2.41 1.98 -10.05
N THR A 133 1.81 1.31 -9.07
CA THR A 133 1.85 1.80 -7.68
C THR A 133 3.21 1.58 -7.03
N GLY A 134 3.87 0.45 -7.29
CA GLY A 134 5.22 0.18 -6.80
C GLY A 134 6.24 1.21 -7.29
N LEU A 135 6.19 1.57 -8.57
CA LEU A 135 7.03 2.66 -9.12
C LEU A 135 6.68 4.00 -8.48
N MET A 136 5.38 4.29 -8.32
CA MET A 136 4.93 5.51 -7.65
C MET A 136 5.54 5.66 -6.26
N GLY A 137 5.60 4.58 -5.48
CA GLY A 137 6.27 4.57 -4.17
C GLY A 137 7.71 5.06 -4.25
N ILE A 138 8.52 4.52 -5.16
CA ILE A 138 9.93 4.91 -5.32
C ILE A 138 10.07 6.42 -5.58
N PHE A 139 9.24 7.00 -6.45
CA PHE A 139 9.38 8.39 -6.89
C PHE A 139 8.71 9.42 -5.98
N VAL A 140 7.63 9.04 -5.29
CA VAL A 140 6.74 9.98 -4.60
C VAL A 140 6.84 9.88 -3.08
N GLU A 141 7.25 8.74 -2.54
CA GLU A 141 7.35 8.53 -1.10
C GLU A 141 8.20 9.61 -0.42
N GLN A 142 7.66 10.16 0.67
CA GLN A 142 8.28 11.23 1.46
C GLN A 142 8.76 12.44 0.63
N ASN A 143 7.99 12.81 -0.41
CA ASN A 143 8.34 13.87 -1.37
C ASN A 143 9.71 13.64 -2.07
N GLY A 144 10.05 12.38 -2.35
CA GLY A 144 11.28 12.01 -3.05
C GLY A 144 12.49 11.75 -2.15
N ALA A 145 12.32 11.72 -0.81
CA ALA A 145 13.42 11.37 0.08
C ALA A 145 13.92 9.92 -0.18
N VAL A 146 13.01 9.01 -0.50
CA VAL A 146 13.35 7.61 -0.79
C VAL A 146 14.23 7.47 -2.03
N ILE A 147 13.88 8.16 -3.13
CA ILE A 147 14.73 8.13 -4.33
C ILE A 147 16.10 8.77 -4.05
N ALA A 148 16.16 9.82 -3.23
CA ALA A 148 17.43 10.42 -2.82
C ALA A 148 18.31 9.43 -2.05
N VAL A 149 17.73 8.65 -1.13
CA VAL A 149 18.45 7.59 -0.40
C VAL A 149 18.93 6.47 -1.34
N ILE A 150 18.10 6.06 -2.31
CA ILE A 150 18.50 5.06 -3.32
C ILE A 150 19.67 5.58 -4.16
N ILE A 151 19.61 6.83 -4.62
CA ILE A 151 20.69 7.48 -5.40
C ILE A 151 21.97 7.59 -4.58
N ALA A 152 21.87 8.05 -3.32
CA ALA A 152 23.02 8.13 -2.42
C ALA A 152 23.65 6.75 -2.16
N SER A 153 22.85 5.69 -2.23
CA SER A 153 23.30 4.30 -2.06
C SER A 153 23.89 3.68 -3.33
N LEU A 154 23.99 4.39 -4.46
CA LEU A 154 24.49 3.82 -5.73
C LEU A 154 25.96 3.35 -5.67
N GLY A 155 26.74 3.84 -4.70
CA GLY A 155 28.07 3.28 -4.40
C GLY A 155 28.04 1.81 -3.99
N ASN A 156 26.89 1.31 -3.54
CA ASN A 156 26.58 -0.10 -3.33
C ASN A 156 25.33 -0.48 -4.14
N PRO A 157 25.47 -0.90 -5.41
CA PRO A 157 24.32 -1.12 -6.30
C PRO A 157 23.37 -2.22 -5.81
N LEU A 158 23.89 -3.21 -5.07
CA LEU A 158 23.05 -4.24 -4.46
C LEU A 158 22.13 -3.64 -3.39
N LEU A 159 22.66 -2.81 -2.50
CA LEU A 159 21.87 -2.13 -1.47
C LEU A 159 20.81 -1.21 -2.10
N ALA A 160 21.21 -0.40 -3.09
CA ALA A 160 20.29 0.47 -3.81
C ALA A 160 19.14 -0.32 -4.47
N ALA A 161 19.45 -1.45 -5.12
CA ALA A 161 18.46 -2.33 -5.73
C ALA A 161 17.51 -2.96 -4.69
N LEU A 162 18.04 -3.39 -3.54
CA LEU A 162 17.24 -3.97 -2.45
C LEU A 162 16.28 -2.93 -1.83
N LEU A 163 16.74 -1.69 -1.62
CA LEU A 163 15.90 -0.59 -1.14
C LEU A 163 14.79 -0.25 -2.14
N ALA A 164 15.13 -0.14 -3.42
CA ALA A 164 14.14 0.09 -4.47
C ALA A 164 13.10 -1.04 -4.53
N LEU A 165 13.55 -2.30 -4.45
CA LEU A 165 12.67 -3.46 -4.47
C LEU A 165 11.76 -3.53 -3.23
N TYR A 166 12.28 -3.16 -2.06
CA TYR A 166 11.53 -3.07 -0.82
C TYR A 166 10.36 -2.09 -0.97
N VAL A 167 10.63 -0.85 -1.36
CA VAL A 167 9.60 0.20 -1.53
C VAL A 167 8.60 -0.21 -2.60
N PHE A 168 9.10 -0.69 -3.73
CA PHE A 168 8.27 -1.18 -4.84
C PHE A 168 7.31 -2.28 -4.38
N ALA A 169 7.79 -3.24 -3.57
CA ALA A 169 6.98 -4.35 -3.09
C ALA A 169 5.91 -3.90 -2.10
N VAL A 170 6.24 -2.99 -1.17
CA VAL A 170 5.28 -2.42 -0.20
C VAL A 170 4.15 -1.70 -0.95
N TYR A 171 4.49 -0.71 -1.80
CA TYR A 171 3.51 0.10 -2.51
C TYR A 171 2.71 -0.73 -3.54
N GLY A 172 3.38 -1.62 -4.26
CA GLY A 172 2.73 -2.54 -5.17
C GLY A 172 1.71 -3.42 -4.43
N ALA A 173 2.04 -3.93 -3.23
CA ALA A 173 1.16 -4.76 -2.43
C ALA A 173 -0.04 -3.99 -1.86
N ILE A 174 0.17 -2.75 -1.38
CA ILE A 174 -0.90 -1.87 -0.84
C ILE A 174 -2.07 -1.75 -1.83
N MET A 175 -1.79 -1.56 -3.13
CA MET A 175 -2.85 -1.46 -4.15
C MET A 175 -3.16 -2.78 -4.86
N GLY A 176 -2.17 -3.69 -4.95
CA GLY A 176 -2.35 -5.00 -5.54
C GLY A 176 -3.37 -5.85 -4.77
N LEU A 177 -3.36 -5.78 -3.44
CA LEU A 177 -4.30 -6.52 -2.58
C LEU A 177 -5.77 -6.09 -2.82
N PRO A 178 -6.17 -4.82 -2.68
CA PRO A 178 -7.54 -4.39 -2.95
C PRO A 178 -7.96 -4.63 -4.40
N TYR A 179 -7.05 -4.49 -5.37
CA TYR A 179 -7.34 -4.81 -6.76
C TYR A 179 -7.60 -6.31 -6.99
N LEU A 180 -6.81 -7.18 -6.36
CA LEU A 180 -7.02 -8.63 -6.39
C LEU A 180 -8.40 -9.01 -5.84
N LEU A 181 -8.82 -8.37 -4.75
CA LEU A 181 -10.07 -8.69 -4.05
C LEU A 181 -11.32 -8.13 -4.73
N ALA A 182 -11.25 -6.88 -5.20
CA ALA A 182 -12.44 -6.11 -5.57
C ALA A 182 -12.36 -5.44 -6.95
N GLY A 183 -11.20 -5.42 -7.61
CA GLY A 183 -10.97 -4.64 -8.83
C GLY A 183 -11.93 -4.98 -9.97
N LYS A 184 -12.32 -6.26 -10.11
CA LYS A 184 -13.29 -6.71 -11.13
C LYS A 184 -14.73 -6.28 -10.85
N GLY A 185 -15.06 -5.94 -9.60
CA GLY A 185 -16.41 -5.57 -9.19
C GLY A 185 -16.75 -4.11 -9.44
N VAL A 186 -15.77 -3.27 -9.83
CA VAL A 186 -15.99 -1.85 -10.06
C VAL A 186 -16.79 -1.66 -11.36
N PRO A 187 -18.02 -1.08 -11.30
CA PRO A 187 -18.85 -0.87 -12.48
C PRO A 187 -18.13 0.00 -13.52
N GLY A 188 -18.20 -0.38 -14.79
CA GLY A 188 -17.52 0.34 -15.87
C GLY A 188 -16.02 0.07 -15.97
N ALA A 189 -15.48 -0.98 -15.33
CA ALA A 189 -14.11 -1.45 -15.57
C ALA A 189 -13.84 -1.54 -17.09
N GLY A 190 -13.03 -0.60 -17.59
CA GLY A 190 -13.21 0.03 -18.92
C GLY A 190 -13.22 -0.87 -20.16
N ALA A 191 -13.51 -0.24 -21.31
CA ALA A 191 -13.34 -0.82 -22.66
C ALA A 191 -12.03 -0.36 -23.34
N ARG A 192 -11.32 0.62 -22.74
CA ARG A 192 -10.16 1.29 -23.35
C ARG A 192 -8.83 0.77 -22.82
N THR A 193 -7.91 0.54 -23.74
CA THR A 193 -6.48 0.32 -23.51
C THR A 193 -5.71 1.55 -24.01
N GLY A 194 -4.66 1.95 -23.29
CA GLY A 194 -3.85 3.13 -23.65
C GLY A 194 -2.87 3.51 -22.55
N TRP A 195 -1.78 4.19 -22.89
CA TRP A 195 -0.70 4.54 -21.95
C TRP A 195 -1.07 5.70 -21.01
N LEU A 196 -1.97 6.60 -21.44
CA LEU A 196 -2.45 7.74 -20.65
C LEU A 196 -3.07 7.33 -19.32
N LYS A 197 -3.55 6.09 -19.19
CA LYS A 197 -4.08 5.57 -17.93
C LYS A 197 -3.05 5.58 -16.80
N TYR A 198 -1.77 5.39 -17.13
CA TYR A 198 -0.69 5.41 -16.15
C TYR A 198 -0.42 6.83 -15.66
N LEU A 199 -0.38 7.81 -16.56
CA LEU A 199 -0.27 9.22 -16.17
C LEU A 199 -1.48 9.67 -15.33
N ALA A 200 -2.69 9.32 -15.79
CA ALA A 200 -3.92 9.69 -15.11
C ALA A 200 -3.98 9.16 -13.68
N ILE A 201 -3.59 7.90 -13.45
CA ILE A 201 -3.59 7.34 -12.10
C ILE A 201 -2.49 7.92 -11.22
N LEU A 202 -1.29 8.13 -11.75
CA LEU A 202 -0.19 8.74 -10.98
C LEU A 202 -0.55 10.16 -10.55
N ALA A 203 -1.05 10.99 -11.47
CA ALA A 203 -1.51 12.34 -11.16
C ALA A 203 -2.70 12.29 -10.18
N GLY A 204 -3.70 11.44 -10.45
CA GLY A 204 -4.87 11.29 -9.59
C GLY A 204 -4.50 10.88 -8.17
N MET A 205 -3.60 9.91 -7.99
CA MET A 205 -3.12 9.49 -6.67
C MET A 205 -2.36 10.60 -5.95
N PHE A 206 -1.47 11.31 -6.66
CA PHE A 206 -0.69 12.41 -6.09
C PHE A 206 -1.60 13.54 -5.59
N PHE A 207 -2.44 14.09 -6.47
CA PHE A 207 -3.34 15.20 -6.12
C PHE A 207 -4.44 14.76 -5.16
N GLY A 208 -5.01 13.57 -5.37
CA GLY A 208 -6.05 13.01 -4.52
C GLY A 208 -5.56 12.79 -3.09
N ALA A 209 -4.35 12.23 -2.92
CA ALA A 209 -3.76 12.05 -1.60
C ALA A 209 -3.53 13.39 -0.89
N LYS A 210 -2.91 14.38 -1.55
CA LYS A 210 -2.66 15.69 -0.95
C LYS A 210 -3.96 16.41 -0.57
N LEU A 211 -4.95 16.41 -1.46
CA LEU A 211 -6.23 17.08 -1.24
C LEU A 211 -7.02 16.44 -0.09
N LEU A 212 -7.25 15.12 -0.15
CA LEU A 212 -8.02 14.44 0.89
C LEU A 212 -7.28 14.35 2.22
N PHE A 213 -5.94 14.23 2.21
CA PHE A 213 -5.14 14.38 3.43
C PHE A 213 -5.32 15.75 4.07
N LEU A 214 -5.25 16.84 3.29
CA LEU A 214 -5.47 18.18 3.81
C LEU A 214 -6.87 18.35 4.42
N VAL A 215 -7.90 17.87 3.72
CA VAL A 215 -9.29 17.93 4.22
C VAL A 215 -9.42 17.17 5.55
N VAL A 216 -8.92 15.94 5.61
CA VAL A 216 -8.99 15.12 6.85
C VAL A 216 -8.16 15.75 7.96
N ALA A 217 -6.97 16.27 7.69
CA ALA A 217 -6.13 16.92 8.68
C ALA A 217 -6.81 18.17 9.27
N VAL A 218 -7.40 19.02 8.44
CA VAL A 218 -8.14 20.21 8.90
C VAL A 218 -9.32 19.82 9.78
N VAL A 219 -10.11 18.84 9.36
CA VAL A 219 -11.26 18.35 10.15
C VAL A 219 -10.79 17.74 11.48
N ALA A 220 -9.74 16.91 11.46
CA ALA A 220 -9.21 16.27 12.66
C ALA A 220 -8.63 17.29 13.65
N MET A 221 -7.94 18.32 13.17
CA MET A 221 -7.45 19.42 14.00
C MET A 221 -8.60 20.23 14.61
N ALA A 222 -9.63 20.55 13.82
CA ALA A 222 -10.82 21.29 14.30
C ALA A 222 -11.60 20.51 15.38
N LEU A 223 -11.55 19.18 15.33
CA LEU A 223 -12.16 18.28 16.32
C LEU A 223 -11.21 17.91 17.47
N HIS A 224 -10.01 18.50 17.54
CA HIS A 224 -8.98 18.18 18.53
C HIS A 224 -8.60 16.68 18.59
N LEU A 225 -8.65 15.98 17.46
CA LEU A 225 -8.30 14.57 17.34
C LEU A 225 -6.80 14.33 17.11
N ILE A 226 -6.03 15.39 16.89
CA ILE A 226 -4.57 15.33 16.68
C ILE A 226 -3.89 15.97 17.90
N PRO A 227 -3.37 15.16 18.84
CA PRO A 227 -2.64 15.66 20.00
C PRO A 227 -1.25 16.17 19.59
N PRO A 228 -0.54 16.88 20.50
CA PRO A 228 0.87 17.17 20.30
C PRO A 228 1.68 15.88 20.13
N ARG A 229 2.71 15.92 19.27
CA ARG A 229 3.60 14.78 19.05
C ARG A 229 4.35 14.42 20.32
N GLN A 230 4.32 13.14 20.67
CA GLN A 230 5.02 12.57 21.82
C GLN A 230 5.85 11.35 21.40
N PRO A 231 6.83 10.92 22.20
CA PRO A 231 7.59 9.71 21.92
C PRO A 231 6.68 8.49 21.80
N ILE A 232 6.84 7.74 20.71
CA ILE A 232 5.97 6.60 20.35
C ILE A 232 5.96 5.49 21.42
N TRP A 233 7.04 5.35 22.20
CA TRP A 233 7.15 4.33 23.26
C TRP A 233 6.51 4.76 24.59
N GLU A 234 6.37 6.06 24.86
CA GLU A 234 5.68 6.59 26.04
C GLU A 234 4.18 6.67 25.80
N HIS A 235 3.81 7.07 24.58
CA HIS A 235 2.45 7.36 24.16
C HIS A 235 2.15 6.66 22.83
N PRO A 236 1.89 5.34 22.85
CA PRO A 236 1.77 4.53 21.63
C PRO A 236 0.52 4.84 20.80
N PHE A 237 -0.60 5.21 21.46
CA PHE A 237 -1.90 5.29 20.81
C PHE A 237 -2.43 6.72 20.62
N PHE A 238 -2.29 7.58 21.64
CA PHE A 238 -2.71 8.98 21.68
C PHE A 238 -1.67 9.83 22.40
#